data_AF-S8EKY7-F1
#
_entry.id   AF-S8EKY7-F1
#
_cell.length_a   1.000
_cell.length_b   1.000
_cell.length_c   1.000
_cell.angle_alpha   90.00
_cell.angle_beta   90.00
_cell.angle_gamma   90.00
#
_symmetry.space_group_name_H-M   'P 1'
#
loop_
_entity.id
_entity.type
_entity.pdbx_description
1 polymer ?
#
loop_
_entity_poly.entity_id
_entity_poly.type
_entity_poly.pdbx_seq_one_letter_code
_entity_poly.pdbx_strand_id
1 'polypeptide(L)'
;RFRRLGARADLELAVVSWQRALVHWPLGHHRHSHIVSNLAIALCTRFEQFGDRADLDSAITLHREALELCPPGHPDRSASLNNLAGAL
;
A
#
# COMPACT_ATOMS: atom_id res chain seq x y z
N ARG A 1 17.26 17.79 -10.78
CA ARG A 1 17.00 16.59 -11.62
C ARG A 1 17.31 15.28 -10.88
N PHE A 2 18.49 15.13 -10.26
CA PHE A 2 18.90 13.93 -9.50
C PHE A 2 17.94 13.52 -8.36
N ARG A 3 17.49 14.47 -7.52
CA ARG A 3 16.62 14.20 -6.36
C ARG A 3 15.25 13.59 -6.73
N ARG A 4 14.71 13.95 -7.91
CA ARG A 4 13.41 13.46 -8.40
C ARG A 4 13.51 12.05 -9.01
N LEU A 5 14.66 11.72 -9.58
CA LEU A 5 14.96 10.37 -10.07
C LEU A 5 15.28 9.41 -8.92
N GLY A 6 15.97 9.89 -7.88
CA GLY A 6 16.17 9.14 -6.63
C GLY A 6 14.85 8.77 -5.97
N ALA A 7 13.96 9.77 -5.76
CA ALA A 7 12.64 9.53 -5.17
C ALA A 7 11.80 8.50 -5.95
N ARG A 8 11.88 8.51 -7.29
CA ARG A 8 11.19 7.52 -8.12
C ARG A 8 11.76 6.11 -7.91
N ALA A 9 13.09 5.96 -7.95
CA ALA A 9 13.75 4.68 -7.78
C ALA A 9 13.51 4.11 -6.36
N ASP A 10 13.50 4.97 -5.34
CA ASP A 10 13.22 4.59 -3.95
C ASP A 10 11.78 4.06 -3.80
N LEU A 11 10.81 4.71 -4.45
CA LEU A 11 9.40 4.27 -4.46
C LEU A 11 9.20 2.97 -5.27
N GLU A 12 9.87 2.84 -6.42
CA GLU A 12 9.85 1.59 -7.20
C GLU A 12 10.46 0.43 -6.40
N LEU A 13 11.56 0.67 -5.68
CA LEU A 13 12.19 -0.32 -4.81
C LEU A 13 11.28 -0.70 -3.64
N ALA A 14 10.61 0.27 -3.02
CA ALA A 14 9.65 0.02 -1.95
C ALA A 14 8.51 -0.89 -2.44
N VAL A 15 7.91 -0.57 -3.59
CA VAL A 15 6.83 -1.36 -4.20
C VAL A 15 7.27 -2.80 -4.45
N VAL A 16 8.43 -3.00 -5.10
CA VAL A 16 8.98 -4.34 -5.36
C VAL A 16 9.28 -5.10 -4.07
N SER A 17 9.81 -4.43 -3.05
CA SER A 17 10.14 -5.06 -1.77
C SER A 17 8.90 -5.56 -1.05
N TRP A 18 7.83 -4.75 -1.02
CA TRP A 18 6.56 -5.14 -0.40
C TRP A 18 5.83 -6.23 -1.20
N GLN A 19 5.85 -6.18 -2.53
CA GLN A 19 5.29 -7.25 -3.37
C GLN A 19 6.00 -8.60 -3.14
N ARG A 20 7.33 -8.58 -3.00
CA ARG A 20 8.10 -9.80 -2.69
C ARG A 20 7.80 -10.33 -1.29
N ALA A 21 7.55 -9.45 -0.32
CA ALA A 21 7.12 -9.87 1.00
C ALA A 21 5.75 -10.58 0.94
N LEU A 22 4.80 -10.09 0.14
CA LEU A 22 3.47 -10.74 0.00
C LEU A 22 3.56 -12.19 -0.51
N VAL A 23 4.56 -12.52 -1.33
CA VAL A 23 4.77 -13.89 -1.82
C VAL A 23 5.24 -14.84 -0.70
N HIS A 24 5.90 -14.32 0.34
CA HIS A 24 6.50 -15.13 1.41
C HIS A 24 5.58 -15.36 2.62
N TRP A 25 4.55 -14.55 2.83
CA TRP A 25 3.61 -14.70 3.95
C TRP A 25 2.19 -14.95 3.43
N PRO A 26 1.73 -16.23 3.38
CA PRO A 26 0.38 -16.57 2.95
C PRO A 26 -0.69 -15.90 3.83
N LEU A 27 -1.85 -15.62 3.23
CA LEU A 27 -3.05 -15.11 3.87
C LEU A 27 -3.32 -15.80 5.23
N GLY A 28 -3.33 -15.03 6.31
CA GLY A 28 -3.64 -15.52 7.67
C GLY A 28 -2.69 -15.03 8.77
N HIS A 29 -1.54 -14.43 8.43
CA HIS A 29 -0.66 -13.82 9.42
C HIS A 29 -1.08 -12.38 9.72
N HIS A 30 -1.17 -11.98 11.00
CA HIS A 30 -1.51 -10.62 11.46
C HIS A 30 -0.63 -9.50 10.86
N ARG A 31 0.51 -9.85 10.25
CA ARG A 31 1.40 -8.90 9.55
C ARG A 31 1.03 -8.66 8.08
N HIS A 32 0.13 -9.46 7.52
CA HIS A 32 -0.31 -9.34 6.12
C HIS A 32 -1.01 -8.00 5.88
N SER A 33 -1.92 -7.59 6.77
CA SER A 33 -2.61 -6.30 6.71
C SER A 33 -1.65 -5.11 6.72
N HIS A 34 -0.58 -5.17 7.51
CA HIS A 34 0.46 -4.14 7.56
C HIS A 34 1.27 -4.04 6.26
N ILE A 35 1.67 -5.18 5.69
CA ILE A 35 2.42 -5.22 4.43
C ILE A 35 1.58 -4.64 3.30
N VAL A 36 0.33 -5.09 3.18
CA VAL A 36 -0.63 -4.60 2.16
C VAL A 36 -0.88 -3.10 2.33
N SER A 37 -1.06 -2.62 3.57
CA SER A 37 -1.28 -1.19 3.84
C SER A 37 -0.07 -0.33 3.45
N ASN A 38 1.15 -0.77 3.75
CA ASN A 38 2.37 -0.03 3.41
C ASN A 38 2.63 0.01 1.91
N LEU A 39 2.34 -1.07 1.19
CA LEU A 39 2.42 -1.09 -0.27
C LEU A 39 1.43 -0.09 -0.89
N ALA A 40 0.20 -0.07 -0.39
CA ALA A 40 -0.83 0.84 -0.86
C ALA A 40 -0.43 2.32 -0.64
N ILE A 41 0.13 2.66 0.52
CA ILE A 41 0.66 4.00 0.81
C ILE A 41 1.77 4.38 -0.18
N ALA A 42 2.72 3.48 -0.45
CA ALA A 42 3.80 3.74 -1.40
C ALA A 42 3.28 4.02 -2.82
N LEU A 43 2.24 3.30 -3.24
CA LEU A 43 1.58 3.53 -4.53
C LEU A 43 0.80 4.85 -4.57
N CYS A 44 0.07 5.22 -3.51
CA CYS A 44 -0.55 6.55 -3.41
C CYS A 44 0.49 7.67 -3.50
N THR A 45 1.61 7.56 -2.77
CA THR A 45 2.70 8.55 -2.87
C THR A 45 3.29 8.62 -4.27
N ARG A 46 3.38 7.49 -4.97
CA ARG A 46 3.86 7.43 -6.37
C ARG A 46 2.86 8.12 -7.31
N PHE A 47 1.56 7.89 -7.13
CA PHE A 47 0.50 8.59 -7.85
C PHE A 47 0.55 10.11 -7.62
N GLU A 48 0.66 10.57 -6.37
CA GLU A 48 0.74 12.00 -6.05
C GLU A 48 1.95 12.69 -6.72
N GLN A 49 3.07 11.98 -6.84
CA GLN A 49 4.30 12.54 -7.42
C GLN A 49 4.35 12.49 -8.96
N PHE A 50 3.77 11.46 -9.57
CA PHE A 50 3.95 11.16 -11.00
C PHE A 50 2.65 11.08 -11.80
N GLY A 51 1.49 11.04 -11.13
CA GLY A 51 0.17 11.06 -11.76
C GLY A 51 -0.24 9.75 -12.45
N ASP A 52 0.42 8.64 -12.16
CA ASP A 52 0.08 7.34 -12.77
C ASP A 52 -1.18 6.74 -12.14
N ARG A 53 -2.28 6.73 -12.88
CA ARG A 53 -3.56 6.18 -12.40
C ARG A 53 -3.49 4.70 -12.05
N ALA A 54 -2.61 3.93 -12.70
CA ALA A 54 -2.47 2.51 -12.38
C ALA A 54 -2.00 2.29 -10.92
N ASP A 55 -1.22 3.24 -10.40
CA ASP A 55 -0.78 3.22 -9.00
C ASP A 55 -1.93 3.47 -8.04
N LEU A 56 -2.78 4.44 -8.37
CA LEU A 56 -3.96 4.76 -7.56
C LEU A 56 -4.94 3.59 -7.52
N ASP A 57 -5.24 2.99 -8.67
CA ASP A 57 -6.16 1.83 -8.77
C ASP A 57 -5.62 0.63 -7.97
N SER A 58 -4.30 0.41 -8.04
CA SER A 58 -3.62 -0.64 -7.28
C SER A 58 -3.63 -0.34 -5.77
N ALA A 59 -3.40 0.92 -5.37
CA ALA A 59 -3.46 1.34 -3.96
C ALA A 59 -4.86 1.15 -3.36
N ILE A 60 -5.92 1.53 -4.09
CA ILE A 60 -7.31 1.34 -3.68
C ILE A 60 -7.61 -0.15 -3.47
N THR A 61 -7.17 -1.00 -4.41
CA THR A 61 -7.37 -2.45 -4.33
C THR A 61 -6.71 -3.03 -3.07
N LEU A 62 -5.47 -2.64 -2.78
CA LEU A 62 -4.75 -3.09 -1.59
C LEU A 62 -5.36 -2.53 -0.30
N HIS A 63 -5.80 -1.27 -0.27
CA HIS A 63 -6.49 -0.72 0.90
C HIS A 63 -7.80 -1.46 1.21
N ARG A 64 -8.53 -1.94 0.19
CA ARG A 64 -9.69 -2.80 0.38
C ARG A 64 -9.31 -4.16 0.97
N GLU A 65 -8.27 -4.80 0.44
CA GLU A 65 -7.75 -6.06 0.97
C GLU A 65 -7.30 -5.91 2.44
N ALA A 66 -6.57 -4.84 2.78
CA ALA A 66 -6.18 -4.56 4.16
C ALA A 66 -7.38 -4.40 5.10
N LEU A 67 -8.48 -3.81 4.62
CA LEU A 67 -9.72 -3.67 5.38
C LEU A 67 -10.45 -5.00 5.58
N GLU A 68 -10.43 -5.89 4.58
CA GLU A 68 -10.99 -7.24 4.69
C GLU A 68 -10.23 -8.10 5.70
N LEU A 69 -8.90 -7.91 5.80
CA LEU A 69 -8.04 -8.59 6.77
C LEU A 69 -8.23 -8.09 8.22
N CYS A 70 -8.77 -6.88 8.40
CA CYS A 70 -9.00 -6.25 9.69
C CYS A 70 -10.50 -6.25 10.05
N PRO A 71 -11.08 -7.32 10.61
CA PRO A 71 -12.51 -7.41 10.91
C PRO A 71 -12.97 -6.35 11.93
N PRO A 72 -14.29 -6.10 12.07
CA PRO A 72 -14.83 -5.19 13.08
C PRO A 72 -14.29 -5.50 14.48
N GLY A 73 -13.77 -4.47 15.17
CA GLY A 73 -13.11 -4.61 16.47
C GLY A 73 -11.59 -4.84 16.42
N HIS A 74 -11.00 -5.06 15.23
CA HIS A 74 -9.55 -5.11 15.07
C HIS A 74 -8.93 -3.72 15.31
N PRO A 75 -7.84 -3.61 16.09
CA PRO A 75 -7.22 -2.32 16.44
C PRO A 75 -6.79 -1.51 15.21
N ASP A 76 -6.30 -2.18 14.17
CA ASP A 76 -5.81 -1.52 12.95
C ASP A 76 -6.90 -1.19 11.91
N ARG A 77 -8.17 -1.58 12.16
CA ARG A 77 -9.26 -1.36 11.17
C ARG A 77 -9.49 0.12 10.88
N SER A 78 -9.38 0.98 11.89
CA SER A 78 -9.56 2.43 11.75
C SER A 78 -8.50 3.04 10.82
N ALA A 79 -7.25 2.59 10.94
CA ALA A 79 -6.17 3.02 10.07
C ALA A 79 -6.40 2.57 8.62
N SER A 80 -6.83 1.31 8.41
CA SER A 80 -7.18 0.82 7.07
C SER A 80 -8.32 1.62 6.42
N LEU A 81 -9.35 2.00 7.20
CA LEU A 81 -10.45 2.84 6.72
C LEU A 81 -10.00 4.26 6.34
N ASN A 82 -9.20 4.91 7.17
CA ASN A 82 -8.69 6.25 6.88
C ASN A 82 -7.82 6.26 5.61
N ASN A 83 -6.97 5.24 5.44
CA ASN A 83 -6.13 5.14 4.26
C ASN A 83 -6.95 4.87 2.99
N LEU A 84 -7.98 4.01 3.07
CA LEU A 84 -8.89 3.81 1.94
C LEU A 84 -9.64 5.10 1.58
N ALA A 85 -10.11 5.85 2.58
CA ALA A 85 -10.80 7.12 2.37
C ALA A 85 -9.89 8.18 1.74
N GLY A 86 -8.60 8.20 2.07
CA GLY A 86 -7.62 9.12 1.46
C GLY A 86 -7.24 8.76 0.02
N ALA A 87 -7.47 7.51 -0.41
CA ALA A 87 -7.18 7.05 -1.75
C ALA A 87 -8.37 7.16 -2.73
N LEU A 88 -9.57 7.48 -2.22
CA LEU A 88 -10.81 7.65 -2.99
C LEU A 88 -11.09 9.13 -3.27
#